data_AF-A0A670JZB0-F1
#
_entry.id   AF-A0A670JZB0-F1
#
_cell.length_a   1.000
_cell.length_b   1.000
_cell.length_c   1.000
_cell.angle_alpha   90.00
_cell.angle_beta   90.00
_cell.angle_gamma   90.00
#
_symmetry.space_group_name_H-M   'P 1'
#
loop_
_entity.id
_entity.type
_entity.pdbx_description
1 polymer ?
#
loop_
_entity_poly.entity_id
_entity_poly.type
_entity_poly.pdbx_seq_one_letter_code
_entity_poly.pdbx_strand_id
1 'polypeptide(L)'
;MPEGPELFLNSRYINEECGGLLFSGKVEKSEVSKNPEVPFESDRYLISAVSRGKELRLTLTPLKQEAQEPMDIIFRFGMSGNFKFVPVSEMPKHAHLRFYTRGSPPRVLCFVDFRRFGRWEVSSSWQVDRGPCVMLEYEKFRENVLRNLSDKAFDKPICEALLNQKFFNGVGNYLRAEILYRLKIPPFEKARTVLEDLKPQEQSSGLTSRKKVKPKQETPDLLELCHLVPMEVVNLGGKGYDPVRTSDYTMFLEWTQCYFVPGMQTLRDANGRTIWFQGTPGPMAPKGEYWGLLGSPVSDFSWIPIHWVAKGANSF
;
A
#
# COMPACT_ATOMS: atom_id res chain seq x y z
N MET A 1 6.93 -2.70 -3.65
CA MET A 1 6.15 -3.41 -2.60
C MET A 1 4.78 -2.76 -2.60
N PRO A 2 3.68 -3.51 -2.66
CA PRO A 2 2.33 -2.97 -2.58
C PRO A 2 2.12 -2.07 -1.35
N GLU A 3 1.47 -0.94 -1.57
CA GLU A 3 1.06 0.07 -0.60
C GLU A 3 -0.47 0.23 -0.69
N GLY A 4 -1.04 1.26 -0.04
CA GLY A 4 -2.49 1.48 -0.05
C GLY A 4 -3.12 1.46 -1.46
N PRO A 5 -2.56 2.18 -2.45
CA PRO A 5 -3.12 2.25 -3.79
C PRO A 5 -3.25 0.89 -4.48
N GLU A 6 -2.23 0.04 -4.41
CA GLU A 6 -2.23 -1.25 -5.11
C GLU A 6 -3.27 -2.22 -4.53
N LEU A 7 -3.48 -2.19 -3.20
CA LEU A 7 -4.50 -3.00 -2.52
C LEU A 7 -5.91 -2.50 -2.87
N PHE A 8 -6.10 -1.18 -2.91
CA PHE A 8 -7.35 -0.58 -3.36
C PHE A 8 -7.68 -0.93 -4.81
N LEU A 9 -6.73 -0.76 -5.73
CA LEU A 9 -6.92 -1.09 -7.14
C LEU A 9 -7.19 -2.59 -7.36
N ASN A 10 -6.53 -3.50 -6.62
CA ASN A 10 -6.87 -4.93 -6.69
C ASN A 10 -8.28 -5.22 -6.17
N SER A 11 -8.74 -4.55 -5.12
CA SER A 11 -10.12 -4.74 -4.62
C SER A 11 -11.16 -4.31 -5.66
N ARG A 12 -10.90 -3.20 -6.37
CA ARG A 12 -11.74 -2.74 -7.48
C ARG A 12 -11.72 -3.73 -8.64
N TYR A 13 -10.53 -4.14 -9.07
CA TYR A 13 -10.34 -5.13 -10.14
C TYR A 13 -11.13 -6.41 -9.87
N ILE A 14 -11.05 -6.97 -8.65
CA ILE A 14 -11.81 -8.17 -8.29
C ILE A 14 -13.32 -7.92 -8.41
N ASN A 15 -13.83 -6.80 -7.88
CA ASN A 15 -15.26 -6.51 -7.96
C ASN A 15 -15.73 -6.25 -9.40
N GLU A 16 -14.90 -5.60 -10.23
CA GLU A 16 -15.20 -5.30 -11.63
C GLU A 16 -15.20 -6.57 -12.49
N GLU A 17 -14.20 -7.45 -12.31
CA GLU A 17 -14.05 -8.67 -13.12
C GLU A 17 -14.88 -9.86 -12.63
N CYS A 18 -15.06 -9.98 -11.31
CA CYS A 18 -15.74 -11.11 -10.68
C CYS A 18 -17.18 -10.78 -10.26
N GLY A 19 -17.59 -9.51 -10.36
CA GLY A 19 -18.91 -9.04 -9.95
C GLY A 19 -20.03 -9.82 -10.62
N GLY A 20 -20.85 -10.50 -9.81
CA GLY A 20 -21.98 -11.30 -10.29
C GLY A 20 -21.62 -12.66 -10.91
N LEU A 21 -20.33 -13.01 -11.03
CA LEU A 21 -19.91 -14.33 -11.48
C LEU A 21 -20.10 -15.37 -10.36
N LEU A 22 -20.54 -16.56 -10.75
CA LEU A 22 -20.72 -17.68 -9.85
C LEU A 22 -19.45 -18.52 -9.79
N PHE A 23 -18.94 -18.67 -8.58
CA PHE A 23 -17.88 -19.60 -8.23
C PHE A 23 -18.47 -20.88 -7.61
N SER A 24 -17.70 -21.95 -7.62
CA SER A 24 -18.15 -23.26 -7.13
C SER A 24 -16.99 -24.13 -6.64
N GLY A 25 -17.30 -25.04 -5.72
CA GLY A 25 -16.36 -26.00 -5.17
C GLY A 25 -15.52 -25.44 -4.03
N LYS A 26 -14.37 -26.07 -3.81
CA LYS A 26 -13.44 -25.73 -2.74
C LYS A 26 -12.53 -24.58 -3.13
N VAL A 27 -12.06 -23.84 -2.13
CA VAL A 27 -10.90 -22.96 -2.31
C VAL A 27 -9.64 -23.82 -2.30
N GLU A 28 -8.82 -23.70 -3.34
CA GLU A 28 -7.61 -24.54 -3.44
C GLU A 28 -6.34 -23.75 -3.13
N LYS A 29 -5.52 -24.27 -2.21
CA LYS A 29 -4.16 -23.79 -1.95
C LYS A 29 -3.15 -24.62 -2.74
N SER A 30 -2.05 -24.01 -3.20
CA SER A 30 -0.91 -24.78 -3.71
C SER A 30 -0.17 -25.48 -2.56
N GLU A 31 0.31 -26.70 -2.77
CA GLU A 31 1.07 -27.48 -1.77
C GLU A 31 2.29 -26.73 -1.21
N VAL A 32 2.98 -25.95 -2.04
CA VAL A 32 4.21 -25.24 -1.68
C VAL A 32 3.99 -23.98 -0.81
N SER A 33 2.73 -23.55 -0.63
CA SER A 33 2.39 -22.38 0.17
C SER A 33 2.33 -22.74 1.66
N LYS A 34 3.01 -21.93 2.49
CA LYS A 34 3.02 -22.07 3.96
C LYS A 34 1.88 -21.30 4.65
N ASN A 35 0.99 -20.68 3.88
CA ASN A 35 -0.21 -20.03 4.41
C ASN A 35 -1.28 -21.08 4.77
N PRO A 36 -2.26 -20.75 5.63
CA PRO A 36 -3.29 -21.70 6.04
C PRO A 36 -4.18 -22.16 4.88
N GLU A 37 -4.74 -23.36 4.99
CA GLU A 37 -5.87 -23.77 4.16
C GLU A 37 -7.09 -22.86 4.40
N VAL A 38 -7.96 -22.78 3.41
CA VAL A 38 -9.24 -22.06 3.51
C VAL A 38 -10.35 -23.12 3.52
N PRO A 39 -10.92 -23.46 4.69
CA PRO A 39 -11.91 -24.53 4.83
C PRO A 39 -13.28 -24.05 4.36
N PHE A 40 -13.41 -23.80 3.06
CA PHE A 40 -14.63 -23.32 2.42
C PHE A 40 -14.95 -24.18 1.20
N GLU A 41 -16.21 -24.62 1.13
CA GLU A 41 -16.78 -25.34 -0.01
C GLU A 41 -18.26 -24.93 -0.16
N SER A 42 -18.66 -24.61 -1.39
CA SER A 42 -20.06 -24.38 -1.73
C SER A 42 -20.31 -24.62 -3.21
N ASP A 43 -21.52 -25.09 -3.57
CA ASP A 43 -21.89 -25.33 -4.97
C ASP A 43 -22.00 -24.03 -5.76
N ARG A 44 -22.36 -22.94 -5.08
CA ARG A 44 -22.57 -21.61 -5.68
C ARG A 44 -22.27 -20.51 -4.67
N TYR A 45 -21.25 -19.72 -4.96
CA TYR A 45 -20.92 -18.55 -4.17
C TYR A 45 -20.46 -17.36 -5.03
N LEU A 46 -20.63 -16.17 -4.48
CA LEU A 46 -20.13 -14.91 -5.02
C LEU A 46 -18.84 -14.52 -4.30
N ILE A 47 -18.00 -13.75 -5.00
CA ILE A 47 -16.80 -13.14 -4.43
C ILE A 47 -16.94 -11.62 -4.51
N SER A 48 -16.65 -10.94 -3.41
CA SER A 48 -16.45 -9.50 -3.37
C SER A 48 -15.16 -9.15 -2.63
N ALA A 49 -14.63 -7.95 -2.86
CA ALA A 49 -13.41 -7.49 -2.23
C ALA A 49 -13.54 -6.05 -1.71
N VAL A 50 -12.86 -5.77 -0.60
CA VAL A 50 -12.64 -4.41 -0.10
C VAL A 50 -11.19 -4.29 0.37
N SER A 51 -10.63 -3.08 0.41
CA SER A 51 -9.30 -2.85 0.99
C SER A 51 -9.36 -1.92 2.20
N ARG A 52 -8.34 -2.02 3.06
CA ARG A 52 -8.13 -1.11 4.18
C ARG A 52 -6.63 -0.96 4.45
N GLY A 53 -6.05 0.14 3.97
CA GLY A 53 -4.61 0.36 4.05
C GLY A 53 -3.86 -0.72 3.26
N LYS A 54 -2.93 -1.44 3.89
CA LYS A 54 -2.16 -2.50 3.21
C LYS A 54 -2.76 -3.90 3.34
N GLU A 55 -4.07 -3.96 3.46
CA GLU A 55 -4.83 -5.20 3.57
C GLU A 55 -5.96 -5.21 2.56
N LEU A 56 -6.25 -6.39 2.00
CA LEU A 56 -7.41 -6.65 1.16
C LEU A 56 -8.22 -7.77 1.80
N ARG A 57 -9.52 -7.58 1.93
CA ARG A 57 -10.46 -8.60 2.37
C ARG A 57 -11.24 -9.09 1.18
N LEU A 58 -11.26 -10.41 1.02
CA LEU A 58 -12.10 -11.11 0.06
C LEU A 58 -13.21 -11.80 0.85
N THR A 59 -14.45 -11.58 0.46
CA THR A 59 -15.63 -12.18 1.09
C THR A 59 -16.24 -13.20 0.14
N LEU A 60 -16.30 -14.46 0.60
CA LEU A 60 -16.97 -15.57 -0.08
C LEU A 60 -18.41 -15.65 0.43
N THR A 61 -19.39 -15.47 -0.45
CA THR A 61 -20.81 -15.44 -0.06
C THR A 61 -21.59 -16.54 -0.78
N PRO A 62 -21.87 -17.67 -0.11
CA PRO A 62 -22.75 -18.72 -0.62
C PRO A 62 -24.14 -18.16 -0.98
N LEU A 63 -24.78 -18.71 -2.01
CA LEU A 63 -26.16 -18.35 -2.33
C LEU A 63 -27.12 -18.97 -1.31
N LYS A 64 -28.30 -18.34 -1.14
CA LYS A 64 -29.35 -18.81 -0.22
C LYS A 64 -29.65 -20.29 -0.49
N GLN A 65 -29.69 -21.11 0.57
CA GLN A 65 -29.91 -22.57 0.63
C GLN A 65 -28.65 -23.43 0.82
N GLU A 66 -27.46 -22.84 0.79
CA GLU A 66 -26.21 -23.55 1.13
C GLU A 66 -26.01 -23.62 2.66
N ALA A 67 -25.45 -24.72 3.18
CA ALA A 67 -25.13 -24.87 4.61
C ALA A 67 -23.87 -24.08 5.04
N GLN A 68 -23.09 -23.59 4.07
CA GLN A 68 -21.86 -22.85 4.29
C GLN A 68 -22.19 -21.39 4.66
N GLU A 69 -21.59 -20.89 5.73
CA GLU A 69 -21.69 -19.48 6.11
C GLU A 69 -20.72 -18.61 5.27
N PRO A 70 -21.04 -17.31 5.07
CA PRO A 70 -20.10 -16.37 4.46
C PRO A 70 -18.74 -16.37 5.17
N MET A 71 -17.67 -16.29 4.39
CA MET A 71 -16.31 -16.36 4.91
C MET A 71 -15.47 -15.19 4.40
N ASP A 72 -14.81 -14.50 5.33
CA ASP A 72 -13.85 -13.45 5.05
C ASP A 72 -12.42 -13.99 5.09
N ILE A 73 -11.61 -13.57 4.11
CA ILE A 73 -10.19 -13.88 4.02
C ILE A 73 -9.42 -12.55 3.89
N ILE A 74 -8.50 -12.31 4.82
CA ILE A 74 -7.67 -11.11 4.85
C ILE A 74 -6.31 -11.41 4.21
N PHE A 75 -5.94 -10.65 3.20
CA PHE A 75 -4.71 -10.74 2.44
C PHE A 75 -3.77 -9.57 2.73
N ARG A 76 -2.49 -9.88 2.82
CA ARG A 76 -1.37 -8.94 2.76
C ARG A 76 -0.45 -9.39 1.65
N PHE A 77 -0.17 -8.52 0.69
CA PHE A 77 0.45 -8.94 -0.58
C PHE A 77 1.97 -9.20 -0.50
N GLY A 78 2.62 -8.87 0.62
CA GLY A 78 4.08 -8.98 0.70
C GLY A 78 4.73 -8.05 -0.32
N MET A 79 5.64 -8.55 -1.15
CA MET A 79 6.30 -7.75 -2.19
C MET A 79 5.81 -7.98 -3.62
N SER A 80 5.25 -9.16 -3.90
CA SER A 80 4.89 -9.62 -5.25
C SER A 80 3.49 -10.18 -5.36
N GLY A 81 2.72 -10.19 -4.26
CA GLY A 81 1.33 -10.62 -4.27
C GLY A 81 0.47 -9.73 -5.17
N ASN A 82 -0.39 -10.35 -5.97
CA ASN A 82 -1.50 -9.71 -6.67
C ASN A 82 -2.61 -10.72 -6.95
N PHE A 83 -3.76 -10.22 -7.41
CA PHE A 83 -4.82 -11.07 -7.94
C PHE A 83 -4.84 -11.06 -9.47
N LYS A 84 -5.11 -12.23 -10.06
CA LYS A 84 -5.33 -12.38 -11.50
C LYS A 84 -6.57 -13.22 -11.75
N PHE A 85 -7.43 -12.78 -12.65
CA PHE A 85 -8.61 -13.51 -13.11
C PHE A 85 -8.46 -13.93 -14.56
N VAL A 86 -8.17 -15.21 -14.80
CA VAL A 86 -7.74 -15.72 -16.11
C VAL A 86 -8.51 -16.99 -16.50
N PRO A 87 -8.51 -17.41 -17.78
CA PRO A 87 -8.89 -18.76 -18.16
C PRO A 87 -8.05 -19.80 -17.39
N VAL A 88 -8.64 -20.96 -17.06
CA VAL A 88 -7.91 -22.03 -16.35
C VAL A 88 -6.68 -22.50 -17.14
N SER A 89 -6.75 -22.49 -18.48
CA SER A 89 -5.62 -22.82 -19.37
C SER A 89 -4.43 -21.86 -19.28
N GLU A 90 -4.65 -20.64 -18.78
CA GLU A 90 -3.65 -19.58 -18.66
C GLU A 90 -3.23 -19.33 -17.20
N MET A 91 -3.54 -20.27 -16.30
CA MET A 91 -3.27 -20.14 -14.88
C MET A 91 -1.77 -19.91 -14.59
N PRO A 92 -1.40 -18.84 -13.85
CA PRO A 92 0.00 -18.56 -13.56
C PRO A 92 0.67 -19.63 -12.70
N LYS A 93 1.94 -19.93 -12.97
CA LYS A 93 2.77 -20.91 -12.23
C LYS A 93 2.77 -20.70 -10.71
N HIS A 94 2.70 -19.45 -10.28
CA HIS A 94 2.77 -19.05 -8.86
C HIS A 94 1.39 -18.73 -8.26
N ALA A 95 0.32 -19.32 -8.79
CA ALA A 95 -1.03 -19.23 -8.25
C ALA A 95 -1.18 -20.05 -6.97
N HIS A 96 -1.07 -19.39 -5.82
CA HIS A 96 -0.97 -20.04 -4.51
C HIS A 96 -2.31 -20.24 -3.80
N LEU A 97 -3.34 -19.46 -4.15
CA LEU A 97 -4.73 -19.66 -3.72
C LEU A 97 -5.66 -19.44 -4.91
N ARG A 98 -6.61 -20.33 -5.15
CA ARG A 98 -7.40 -20.41 -6.38
C ARG A 98 -8.89 -20.55 -6.09
N PHE A 99 -9.71 -19.82 -6.86
CA PHE A 99 -11.17 -19.85 -6.81
C PHE A 99 -11.71 -20.04 -8.23
N TYR A 100 -12.47 -21.11 -8.46
CA TYR A 100 -12.92 -21.49 -9.80
C TYR A 100 -14.35 -21.05 -10.07
N THR A 101 -14.58 -20.51 -11.27
CA THR A 101 -15.94 -20.20 -11.72
C THR A 101 -16.67 -21.46 -12.18
N ARG A 102 -18.01 -21.42 -12.07
CA ARG A 102 -18.88 -22.48 -12.58
C ARG A 102 -19.12 -22.40 -14.09
N GLY A 103 -18.79 -21.27 -14.71
CA GLY A 103 -19.06 -21.00 -16.13
C GLY A 103 -18.26 -21.89 -17.10
N SER A 104 -18.68 -21.91 -18.36
CA SER A 104 -17.95 -22.57 -19.45
C SER A 104 -17.58 -21.54 -20.54
N PRO A 105 -16.28 -21.37 -20.88
CA PRO A 105 -15.13 -22.07 -20.30
C PRO A 105 -14.86 -21.63 -18.84
N PRO A 106 -14.28 -22.51 -18.00
CA PRO A 106 -13.98 -22.17 -16.62
C PRO A 106 -12.87 -21.12 -16.54
N ARG A 107 -13.05 -20.16 -15.64
CA ARG A 107 -12.05 -19.16 -15.27
C ARG A 107 -11.64 -19.37 -13.81
N VAL A 108 -10.52 -18.79 -13.44
CA VAL A 108 -9.97 -18.90 -12.08
C VAL A 108 -9.49 -17.54 -11.60
N LEU A 109 -9.91 -17.16 -10.40
CA LEU A 109 -9.32 -16.05 -9.64
C LEU A 109 -8.18 -16.63 -8.82
N CYS A 110 -6.98 -16.08 -8.99
CA CYS A 110 -5.77 -16.56 -8.34
C CYS A 110 -5.12 -15.46 -7.50
N PHE A 111 -4.75 -15.76 -6.27
CA PHE A 111 -3.71 -15.01 -5.58
C PHE A 111 -2.34 -15.52 -6.04
N VAL A 112 -1.59 -14.68 -6.75
CA VAL A 112 -0.31 -15.02 -7.35
C VAL A 112 0.81 -14.34 -6.56
N ASP A 113 1.82 -15.10 -6.14
CA ASP A 113 2.94 -14.53 -5.38
C ASP A 113 4.24 -15.34 -5.54
N PHE A 114 5.08 -14.97 -6.50
CA PHE A 114 6.29 -15.74 -6.79
C PHE A 114 7.33 -15.73 -5.66
N ARG A 115 7.36 -14.69 -4.81
CA ARG A 115 8.29 -14.60 -3.66
C ARG A 115 7.73 -15.23 -2.38
N ARG A 116 6.44 -15.55 -2.34
CA ARG A 116 5.75 -16.17 -1.20
C ARG A 116 5.89 -15.39 0.11
N PHE A 117 5.90 -14.06 0.00
CA PHE A 117 5.89 -13.15 1.15
C PHE A 117 4.48 -12.66 1.51
N GLY A 118 3.54 -12.83 0.59
CA GLY A 118 2.13 -12.63 0.81
C GLY A 118 1.58 -13.60 1.83
N ARG A 119 0.68 -13.11 2.67
CA ARG A 119 0.01 -13.84 3.75
C ARG A 119 -1.48 -13.71 3.60
N TRP A 120 -2.20 -14.76 3.98
CA TRP A 120 -3.64 -14.70 4.17
C TRP A 120 -4.06 -15.42 5.43
N GLU A 121 -5.20 -15.02 5.97
CA GLU A 121 -5.84 -15.61 7.15
C GLU A 121 -7.37 -15.55 6.98
N VAL A 122 -8.06 -16.60 7.41
CA VAL A 122 -9.52 -16.59 7.52
C VAL A 122 -9.85 -15.81 8.79
N SER A 123 -10.49 -14.65 8.63
CA SER A 123 -10.75 -13.73 9.73
C SER A 123 -11.89 -12.78 9.36
N SER A 124 -12.82 -12.57 10.29
CA SER A 124 -13.90 -11.58 10.16
C SER A 124 -13.45 -10.14 10.45
N SER A 125 -12.20 -9.94 10.86
CA SER A 125 -11.66 -8.62 11.22
C SER A 125 -10.30 -8.35 10.58
N TRP A 126 -10.06 -7.07 10.27
CA TRP A 126 -8.73 -6.55 9.93
C TRP A 126 -7.73 -6.75 11.08
N GLN A 127 -6.43 -6.61 10.80
CA GLN A 127 -5.43 -6.69 11.86
C GLN A 127 -5.65 -5.61 12.93
N VAL A 128 -5.71 -6.04 14.19
CA VAL A 128 -6.04 -5.20 15.35
C VAL A 128 -5.05 -4.05 15.59
N ASP A 129 -3.77 -4.25 15.23
CA ASP A 129 -2.71 -3.25 15.45
C ASP A 129 -2.59 -2.22 14.31
N ARG A 130 -3.50 -2.24 13.34
CA ARG A 130 -3.50 -1.31 12.20
C ARG A 130 -4.51 -0.18 12.37
N GLY A 131 -4.01 1.03 12.23
CA GLY A 131 -4.83 2.24 12.28
C GLY A 131 -5.81 2.37 11.09
N PRO A 132 -6.62 3.45 11.10
CA PRO A 132 -7.51 3.78 9.98
C PRO A 132 -6.76 3.93 8.66
N CYS A 133 -7.38 3.53 7.56
CA CYS A 133 -6.81 3.67 6.23
C CYS A 133 -6.63 5.15 5.86
N VAL A 134 -5.43 5.53 5.44
CA VAL A 134 -5.13 6.92 5.03
C VAL A 134 -5.97 7.39 3.83
N MET A 135 -6.44 6.46 2.99
CA MET A 135 -7.22 6.75 1.79
C MET A 135 -8.73 6.78 2.06
N LEU A 136 -9.25 5.74 2.71
CA LEU A 136 -10.70 5.51 2.84
C LEU A 136 -11.29 6.02 4.17
N GLU A 137 -10.43 6.38 5.14
CA GLU A 137 -10.84 6.77 6.48
C GLU A 137 -10.08 8.01 6.97
N TYR A 138 -9.85 9.00 6.09
CA TYR A 138 -8.99 10.16 6.34
C TYR A 138 -9.22 10.84 7.68
N GLU A 139 -10.46 11.21 8.01
CA GLU A 139 -10.75 11.92 9.26
C GLU A 139 -10.38 11.09 10.51
N LYS A 140 -10.72 9.80 10.50
CA LYS A 140 -10.36 8.88 11.58
C LYS A 140 -8.83 8.69 11.66
N PHE A 141 -8.17 8.61 10.50
CA PHE A 141 -6.71 8.52 10.42
C PHE A 141 -6.05 9.75 11.05
N ARG A 142 -6.46 10.95 10.62
CA ARG A 142 -5.94 12.22 11.11
C ARG A 142 -6.13 12.33 12.62
N GLU A 143 -7.34 12.09 13.09
CA GLU A 143 -7.68 12.10 14.51
C GLU A 143 -6.84 11.10 15.32
N ASN A 144 -6.69 9.87 14.80
CA ASN A 144 -5.88 8.83 15.44
C ASN A 144 -4.41 9.24 15.61
N VAL A 145 -3.81 9.91 14.62
CA VAL A 145 -2.44 10.42 14.73
C VAL A 145 -2.37 11.54 15.77
N LEU A 146 -3.19 12.59 15.63
CA LEU A 146 -3.11 13.79 16.47
C LEU A 146 -3.41 13.51 17.95
N ARG A 147 -4.37 12.61 18.23
CA ARG A 147 -4.70 12.18 19.60
C ARG A 147 -3.56 11.43 20.29
N ASN A 148 -2.73 10.71 19.52
CA ASN A 148 -1.73 9.80 20.05
C ASN A 148 -0.29 10.32 19.88
N LEU A 149 -0.07 11.62 19.65
CA LEU A 149 1.27 12.18 19.43
C LEU A 149 2.26 11.92 20.59
N SER A 150 1.78 11.65 21.80
CA SER A 150 2.61 11.25 22.94
C SER A 150 3.16 9.82 22.85
N ASP A 151 2.71 9.00 21.90
CA ASP A 151 3.24 7.65 21.67
C ASP A 151 4.72 7.72 21.24
N LYS A 152 5.53 6.77 21.72
CA LYS A 152 6.96 6.62 21.42
C LYS A 152 7.25 6.43 19.93
N ALA A 153 6.26 6.00 19.14
CA ALA A 153 6.37 5.93 17.69
C ALA A 153 6.73 7.29 17.07
N PHE A 154 6.31 8.40 17.69
CA PHE A 154 6.58 9.75 17.22
C PHE A 154 7.87 10.36 17.79
N ASP A 155 8.61 9.63 18.63
CA ASP A 155 9.98 9.99 19.00
C ASP A 155 11.00 9.62 17.92
N LYS A 156 10.59 8.77 16.97
CA LYS A 156 11.40 8.35 15.83
C LYS A 156 11.47 9.42 14.74
N PRO A 157 12.42 9.30 13.79
CA PRO A 157 12.43 10.16 12.62
C PRO A 157 11.15 10.02 11.79
N ILE A 158 10.69 11.10 11.14
CA ILE A 158 9.39 11.12 10.45
C ILE A 158 9.31 10.09 9.31
N CYS A 159 10.41 9.83 8.61
CA CYS A 159 10.45 8.81 7.56
C CYS A 159 10.21 7.39 8.11
N GLU A 160 10.52 7.12 9.37
CA GLU A 160 10.24 5.85 10.04
C GLU A 160 8.82 5.81 10.59
N ALA A 161 8.36 6.91 11.20
CA ALA A 161 7.01 7.02 11.74
C ALA A 161 5.96 6.82 10.64
N LEU A 162 6.17 7.37 9.44
CA LEU A 162 5.32 7.19 8.26
C LEU A 162 5.16 5.72 7.82
N LEU A 163 6.09 4.82 8.19
CA LEU A 163 5.95 3.39 7.91
C LEU A 163 5.21 2.60 8.99
N ASN A 164 4.90 3.24 10.14
CA ASN A 164 4.19 2.59 11.23
C ASN A 164 2.70 2.44 10.90
N GLN A 165 2.27 1.21 10.63
CA GLN A 165 0.91 0.90 10.19
C GLN A 165 -0.16 1.07 11.30
N LYS A 166 0.24 1.23 12.58
CA LYS A 166 -0.67 1.65 13.66
C LYS A 166 -1.22 3.06 13.42
N PHE A 167 -0.44 3.90 12.74
CA PHE A 167 -0.76 5.31 12.54
C PHE A 167 -0.98 5.67 11.07
N PHE A 168 -0.16 5.13 10.15
CA PHE A 168 -0.18 5.46 8.73
C PHE A 168 -0.52 4.22 7.87
N ASN A 169 -1.65 3.57 8.17
CA ASN A 169 -2.05 2.34 7.49
C ASN A 169 -2.33 2.58 6.00
N GLY A 170 -1.44 2.07 5.14
CA GLY A 170 -1.44 2.33 3.70
C GLY A 170 -0.15 2.94 3.19
N VAL A 171 0.55 3.73 4.00
CA VAL A 171 1.81 4.38 3.60
C VAL A 171 2.96 3.37 3.61
N GLY A 172 3.75 3.35 2.54
CA GLY A 172 4.98 2.58 2.41
C GLY A 172 6.15 3.40 1.94
N ASN A 173 7.08 2.72 1.28
CA ASN A 173 8.41 3.25 1.03
C ASN A 173 8.43 4.30 -0.08
N TYR A 174 7.64 4.10 -1.14
CA TYR A 174 7.56 5.12 -2.19
C TYR A 174 6.69 6.29 -1.71
N LEU A 175 5.55 6.02 -1.05
CA LEU A 175 4.68 7.08 -0.56
C LEU A 175 5.39 7.98 0.45
N ARG A 176 6.17 7.43 1.40
CA ARG A 176 6.89 8.30 2.37
C ARG A 176 7.87 9.26 1.69
N ALA A 177 8.55 8.82 0.63
CA ALA A 177 9.49 9.66 -0.10
C ALA A 177 8.73 10.78 -0.83
N GLU A 178 7.67 10.40 -1.55
CA GLU A 178 6.81 11.31 -2.31
C GLU A 178 6.10 12.35 -1.43
N ILE A 179 5.62 11.94 -0.26
CA ILE A 179 4.94 12.80 0.72
C ILE A 179 5.93 13.81 1.33
N LEU A 180 7.08 13.34 1.84
CA LEU A 180 8.07 14.21 2.46
C LEU A 180 8.68 15.19 1.45
N TYR A 181 8.90 14.74 0.21
CA TYR A 181 9.44 15.56 -0.85
C TYR A 181 8.52 16.74 -1.23
N ARG A 182 7.20 16.52 -1.29
CA ARG A 182 6.21 17.57 -1.61
C ARG A 182 6.25 18.73 -0.60
N LEU A 183 6.56 18.45 0.67
CA LEU A 183 6.68 19.46 1.73
C LEU A 183 8.10 19.89 2.04
N LYS A 184 9.10 19.32 1.35
CA LYS A 184 10.53 19.54 1.63
C LYS A 184 10.88 19.29 3.11
N ILE A 185 10.22 18.32 3.74
CA ILE A 185 10.50 17.93 5.13
C ILE A 185 11.74 17.02 5.15
N PRO A 186 12.78 17.34 5.93
CA PRO A 186 13.92 16.45 6.08
C PRO A 186 13.46 15.10 6.68
N PRO A 187 13.81 13.95 6.06
CA PRO A 187 13.27 12.66 6.45
C PRO A 187 13.63 12.24 7.88
N PHE A 188 14.72 12.76 8.42
CA PHE A 188 15.20 12.52 9.77
C PHE A 188 14.91 13.66 10.75
N GLU A 189 13.87 14.47 10.50
CA GLU A 189 13.25 15.26 11.56
C GLU A 189 12.49 14.39 12.56
N LYS A 190 12.44 14.82 13.82
CA LYS A 190 11.64 14.13 14.84
C LYS A 190 10.17 14.18 14.47
N ALA A 191 9.52 13.03 14.34
CA ALA A 191 8.14 12.95 13.84
C ALA A 191 7.15 13.80 14.64
N ARG A 192 7.28 13.80 15.98
CA ARG A 192 6.43 14.62 16.85
C ARG A 192 6.54 16.11 16.54
N THR A 193 7.75 16.62 16.36
CA THR A 193 8.01 18.03 16.04
C THR A 193 7.34 18.43 14.73
N VAL A 194 7.37 17.55 13.71
CA VAL A 194 6.70 17.79 12.42
C VAL A 194 5.17 17.83 12.55
N LEU A 195 4.59 17.09 13.50
CA LEU A 195 3.14 16.89 13.61
C LEU A 195 2.46 17.75 14.69
N GLU A 196 3.20 18.30 15.65
CA GLU A 196 2.65 19.08 16.77
C GLU A 196 1.94 20.35 16.29
N ASP A 197 2.47 21.01 15.26
CA ASP A 197 1.90 22.22 14.67
C ASP A 197 0.54 21.99 13.99
N LEU A 198 0.15 20.73 13.78
CA LEU A 198 -1.12 20.34 13.17
C LEU A 198 -2.27 20.20 14.18
N LYS A 199 -1.99 20.24 15.49
CA LYS A 199 -3.06 20.25 16.49
C LYS A 199 -3.88 21.53 16.35
N PRO A 200 -5.22 21.45 16.42
CA PRO A 200 -6.02 22.66 16.60
C PRO A 200 -5.50 23.41 17.82
N GLN A 201 -5.16 24.68 17.67
CA GLN A 201 -4.96 25.55 18.83
C GLN A 201 -6.28 25.57 19.59
N GLU A 202 -6.34 24.86 20.72
CA GLU A 202 -7.43 25.02 21.67
C GLU A 202 -7.47 26.50 22.03
N GLN A 203 -8.50 27.19 21.55
CA GLN A 203 -8.80 28.52 22.04
C GLN A 203 -9.16 28.31 23.50
N SER A 204 -8.25 28.72 24.38
CA SER A 204 -8.52 28.88 25.80
C SER A 204 -9.85 29.62 25.93
N SER A 205 -10.83 28.95 26.53
CA SER A 205 -12.12 29.51 26.89
C SER A 205 -11.91 30.62 27.91
N GLY A 206 -11.70 31.83 27.40
CA GLY A 206 -11.50 33.04 28.18
C GLY A 206 -11.84 34.29 27.35
N LEU A 207 -13.14 34.48 27.13
CA LEU A 207 -13.81 35.74 26.79
C LEU A 207 -13.38 36.54 25.53
N THR A 208 -14.41 36.87 24.75
CA THR A 208 -14.56 37.95 23.74
C THR A 208 -14.34 37.62 22.26
N SER A 209 -15.42 37.89 21.52
CA SER A 209 -15.65 37.79 20.09
C SER A 209 -14.54 38.37 19.20
N ARG A 210 -14.04 37.54 18.29
CA ARG A 210 -13.95 37.84 16.85
C ARG A 210 -13.65 36.56 16.10
N LYS A 211 -14.57 36.13 15.25
CA LYS A 211 -14.34 35.12 14.20
C LYS A 211 -13.15 35.57 13.35
N LYS A 212 -11.93 35.14 13.71
CA LYS A 212 -10.82 35.07 12.78
C LYS A 212 -11.01 33.78 11.99
N VAL A 213 -11.64 33.92 10.82
CA VAL A 213 -11.49 32.93 9.75
C VAL A 213 -9.99 32.90 9.46
N LYS A 214 -9.28 31.87 9.92
CA LYS A 214 -7.92 31.61 9.47
C LYS A 214 -8.01 31.40 7.95
N PRO A 215 -7.21 32.11 7.14
CA PRO A 215 -7.17 31.86 5.71
C PRO A 215 -6.84 30.38 5.50
N LYS A 216 -7.61 29.73 4.62
CA LYS A 216 -7.39 28.36 4.18
C LYS A 216 -5.93 28.25 3.77
N GLN A 217 -5.15 27.44 4.48
CA GLN A 217 -3.73 27.23 4.17
C GLN A 217 -3.67 26.72 2.73
N GLU A 218 -3.07 27.49 1.81
CA GLU A 218 -3.02 27.14 0.38
C GLU A 218 -2.18 25.88 0.12
N THR A 219 -1.35 25.49 1.09
CA THR A 219 -0.52 24.28 1.05
C THR A 219 -1.08 23.20 1.98
N PRO A 220 -1.34 21.98 1.47
CA PRO A 220 -1.81 20.87 2.29
C PRO A 220 -0.74 20.48 3.32
N ASP A 221 -1.15 20.10 4.52
CA ASP A 221 -0.26 19.60 5.56
C ASP A 221 0.19 18.14 5.34
N LEU A 222 1.09 17.64 6.19
CA LEU A 222 1.64 16.29 6.07
C LEU A 222 0.57 15.19 6.12
N LEU A 223 -0.44 15.33 6.98
CA LEU A 223 -1.50 14.34 7.11
C LEU A 223 -2.47 14.42 5.93
N GLU A 224 -2.77 15.61 5.42
CA GLU A 224 -3.49 15.79 4.15
C GLU A 224 -2.76 15.10 2.99
N LEU A 225 -1.44 15.27 2.87
CA LEU A 225 -0.67 14.59 1.83
C LEU A 225 -0.61 13.06 2.01
N CYS A 226 -0.66 12.55 3.24
CA CYS A 226 -0.80 11.11 3.48
C CYS A 226 -2.10 10.54 2.89
N HIS A 227 -3.11 11.38 2.64
CA HIS A 227 -4.33 11.01 1.94
C HIS A 227 -4.29 11.33 0.45
N LEU A 228 -3.89 12.55 0.08
CA LEU A 228 -3.94 13.02 -1.30
C LEU A 228 -2.95 12.30 -2.22
N VAL A 229 -1.71 12.08 -1.78
CA VAL A 229 -0.65 11.47 -2.60
C VAL A 229 -1.01 10.03 -3.01
N PRO A 230 -1.49 9.14 -2.11
CA PRO A 230 -1.99 7.84 -2.54
C PRO A 230 -3.21 7.91 -3.48
N MET A 231 -4.09 8.91 -3.30
CA MET A 231 -5.25 9.08 -4.18
C MET A 231 -4.86 9.55 -5.59
N GLU A 232 -3.78 10.32 -5.74
CA GLU A 232 -3.18 10.60 -7.05
C GLU A 232 -2.81 9.31 -7.77
N VAL A 233 -2.15 8.36 -7.09
CA VAL A 233 -1.76 7.06 -7.66
C VAL A 233 -2.97 6.26 -8.13
N VAL A 234 -4.04 6.24 -7.34
CA VAL A 234 -5.32 5.59 -7.74
C VAL A 234 -5.89 6.25 -9.00
N ASN A 235 -5.76 7.57 -9.12
CA ASN A 235 -6.32 8.35 -10.21
C ASN A 235 -5.44 8.40 -11.47
N LEU A 236 -4.22 7.84 -11.44
CA LEU A 236 -3.43 7.62 -12.66
C LEU A 236 -4.13 6.69 -13.67
N GLY A 237 -5.19 5.99 -13.23
CA GLY A 237 -5.96 5.05 -14.05
C GLY A 237 -5.25 3.71 -14.24
N GLY A 238 -5.89 2.79 -14.98
CA GLY A 238 -5.42 1.43 -15.24
C GLY A 238 -4.11 1.29 -16.03
N LYS A 239 -3.25 2.31 -16.04
CA LYS A 239 -1.91 2.34 -16.64
C LYS A 239 -0.80 2.73 -15.64
N GLY A 240 -1.12 3.09 -14.40
CA GLY A 240 -0.12 3.33 -13.35
C GLY A 240 0.25 2.03 -12.61
N TYR A 241 -0.78 1.28 -12.19
CA TYR A 241 -0.66 -0.07 -11.65
C TYR A 241 -1.82 -0.91 -12.21
N ASP A 242 -1.51 -1.79 -13.15
CA ASP A 242 -2.47 -2.73 -13.73
C ASP A 242 -2.25 -4.12 -13.10
N PRO A 243 -3.21 -4.65 -12.31
CA PRO A 243 -3.08 -5.99 -11.72
C PRO A 243 -2.97 -7.10 -12.79
N VAL A 244 -3.40 -6.82 -14.02
CA VAL A 244 -3.32 -7.69 -15.20
C VAL A 244 -2.02 -7.46 -15.98
N ARG A 245 -1.70 -6.20 -16.32
CA ARG A 245 -0.53 -5.82 -17.15
C ARG A 245 0.64 -5.35 -16.30
N THR A 246 1.35 -6.33 -15.74
CA THR A 246 2.50 -6.16 -14.84
C THR A 246 3.76 -5.50 -15.45
N SER A 247 3.70 -4.88 -16.63
CA SER A 247 4.88 -4.43 -17.38
C SER A 247 4.90 -2.96 -17.80
N ASP A 248 3.77 -2.24 -17.81
CA ASP A 248 3.75 -0.81 -18.15
C ASP A 248 3.60 0.02 -16.88
N TYR A 249 4.73 0.58 -16.42
CA TYR A 249 4.81 1.45 -15.25
C TYR A 249 5.11 2.89 -15.65
N THR A 250 5.00 3.23 -16.94
CA THR A 250 5.47 4.52 -17.48
C THR A 250 4.79 5.69 -16.77
N MET A 251 3.47 5.63 -16.61
CA MET A 251 2.70 6.67 -15.90
C MET A 251 3.07 6.79 -14.42
N PHE A 252 3.37 5.68 -13.77
CA PHE A 252 3.82 5.70 -12.38
C PHE A 252 5.21 6.34 -12.25
N LEU A 253 6.14 6.00 -13.16
CA LEU A 253 7.48 6.58 -13.20
C LEU A 253 7.45 8.09 -13.52
N GLU A 254 6.58 8.52 -14.43
CA GLU A 254 6.36 9.95 -14.73
C GLU A 254 5.72 10.69 -13.55
N TRP A 255 4.90 10.02 -12.75
CA TRP A 255 4.32 10.59 -11.53
C TRP A 255 5.32 10.75 -10.39
N THR A 256 6.31 9.84 -10.27
CA THR A 256 7.31 9.92 -9.18
C THR A 256 8.18 11.16 -9.30
N GLN A 257 8.31 11.89 -8.19
CA GLN A 257 9.13 13.11 -8.14
C GLN A 257 10.37 12.95 -7.27
N CYS A 258 10.45 11.90 -6.46
CA CYS A 258 11.56 11.66 -5.54
C CYS A 258 12.00 10.19 -5.52
N TYR A 259 11.07 9.25 -5.42
CA TYR A 259 11.41 7.84 -5.30
C TYR A 259 12.07 7.34 -6.60
N PHE A 260 13.33 6.87 -6.52
CA PHE A 260 14.15 6.47 -7.68
C PHE A 260 14.40 7.54 -8.75
N VAL A 261 14.13 8.81 -8.45
CA VAL A 261 14.39 9.91 -9.38
C VAL A 261 15.89 10.28 -9.39
N PRO A 262 16.55 10.39 -10.57
CA PRO A 262 17.95 10.78 -10.65
C PRO A 262 18.26 12.10 -9.93
N GLY A 263 19.41 12.17 -9.25
CA GLY A 263 19.83 13.34 -8.49
C GLY A 263 19.27 13.43 -7.06
N MET A 264 18.35 12.54 -6.67
CA MET A 264 17.90 12.45 -5.28
C MET A 264 18.95 11.81 -4.37
N GLN A 265 18.99 12.27 -3.12
CA GLN A 265 19.83 11.70 -2.09
C GLN A 265 19.14 10.49 -1.45
N THR A 266 19.94 9.57 -0.93
CA THR A 266 19.44 8.38 -0.23
C THR A 266 20.19 8.12 1.07
N LEU A 267 19.47 7.60 2.06
CA LEU A 267 20.00 7.10 3.33
C LEU A 267 19.22 5.86 3.77
N ARG A 268 19.75 5.08 4.71
CA ARG A 268 19.02 3.96 5.32
C ARG A 268 18.40 4.39 6.65
N ASP A 269 17.16 3.96 6.89
CA ASP A 269 16.54 4.08 8.20
C ASP A 269 17.03 2.98 9.16
N ALA A 270 16.62 3.03 10.44
CA ALA A 270 17.03 2.04 11.44
C ALA A 270 16.61 0.60 11.12
N ASN A 271 15.68 0.38 10.18
CA ASN A 271 15.26 -0.94 9.71
C ASN A 271 15.95 -1.34 8.39
N GLY A 272 16.97 -0.58 7.96
CA GLY A 272 17.74 -0.82 6.75
C GLY A 272 17.02 -0.47 5.45
N ARG A 273 15.85 0.19 5.50
CA ARG A 273 15.10 0.59 4.31
C ARG A 273 15.62 1.92 3.79
N THR A 274 15.86 2.00 2.49
CA THR A 274 16.26 3.25 1.83
C THR A 274 15.13 4.28 1.89
N ILE A 275 15.47 5.53 2.17
CA ILE A 275 14.62 6.72 2.00
C ILE A 275 15.25 7.64 0.96
N TRP A 276 14.44 8.20 0.05
CA TRP A 276 14.83 9.17 -0.96
C TRP A 276 14.37 10.55 -0.51
N PHE A 277 15.21 11.56 -0.72
CA PHE A 277 14.91 12.94 -0.35
C PHE A 277 15.77 13.95 -1.14
N GLN A 278 15.46 15.23 -0.97
CA GLN A 278 16.21 16.35 -1.49
C GLN A 278 16.50 17.35 -0.36
N GLY A 279 17.70 17.94 -0.33
CA GLY A 279 18.09 18.90 0.70
C GLY A 279 18.78 18.24 1.90
N THR A 280 18.59 18.80 3.09
CA THR A 280 19.19 18.28 4.32
C THR A 280 18.46 17.01 4.78
N PRO A 281 19.16 16.05 5.41
CA PRO A 281 18.53 14.82 5.88
C PRO A 281 17.76 15.01 7.19
N GLY A 282 18.12 15.99 8.02
CA GLY A 282 17.54 16.22 9.36
C GLY A 282 18.47 15.77 10.50
N PRO A 283 18.21 16.20 11.74
CA PRO A 283 19.11 16.05 12.88
C PRO A 283 19.26 14.61 13.39
N MET A 284 18.29 13.73 13.11
CA MET A 284 18.33 12.32 13.52
C MET A 284 18.93 11.39 12.47
N ALA A 285 19.58 11.94 11.43
CA ALA A 285 20.20 11.15 10.38
C ALA A 285 21.29 10.21 10.96
N PRO A 286 21.45 8.97 10.44
CA PRO A 286 22.51 8.08 10.87
C PRO A 286 23.89 8.73 10.74
N LYS A 287 24.70 8.66 11.79
CA LYS A 287 26.08 9.19 11.75
C LYS A 287 26.98 8.19 11.02
N GLY A 288 27.69 8.64 9.97
CA GLY A 288 28.75 7.86 9.33
C GLY A 288 28.35 7.09 8.05
N GLU A 289 27.14 7.24 7.53
CA GLU A 289 26.79 6.71 6.19
C GLU A 289 27.08 7.75 5.11
N TYR A 290 27.90 7.38 4.12
CA TYR A 290 28.31 8.22 3.00
C TYR A 290 27.15 8.49 2.04
N TRP A 291 27.07 9.73 1.55
CA TRP A 291 26.10 10.19 0.55
C TRP A 291 26.21 9.37 -0.74
N GLY A 292 25.24 8.50 -1.00
CA GLY A 292 25.02 7.94 -2.33
C GLY A 292 24.29 8.96 -3.19
N LEU A 293 25.01 9.81 -3.91
CA LEU A 293 24.44 10.40 -5.13
C LEU A 293 24.25 9.24 -6.13
N LEU A 294 23.10 9.15 -6.78
CA LEU A 294 22.90 8.24 -7.91
C LEU A 294 23.87 8.64 -9.05
N GLY A 295 25.10 8.11 -8.97
CA GLY A 295 26.22 8.44 -9.87
C GLY A 295 27.40 7.46 -9.80
N SER A 296 27.25 6.31 -9.15
CA SER A 296 28.20 5.20 -9.25
C SER A 296 27.44 3.88 -9.20
N PRO A 297 27.78 2.90 -10.06
CA PRO A 297 27.01 1.67 -10.16
C PRO A 297 27.22 0.87 -8.88
N VAL A 298 26.19 0.85 -8.02
CA VAL A 298 26.11 -0.17 -6.98
C VAL A 298 25.92 -1.47 -7.74
N SER A 299 27.01 -2.20 -7.92
CA SER A 299 27.06 -3.53 -8.51
C SER A 299 26.41 -4.54 -7.56
N ASP A 300 25.10 -4.44 -7.38
CA ASP A 300 24.29 -5.53 -6.83
C ASP A 300 22.82 -5.36 -7.27
N PHE A 301 22.59 -5.55 -8.57
CA PHE A 301 21.28 -5.59 -9.21
C PHE A 301 20.55 -6.93 -8.98
N SER A 302 20.81 -7.63 -7.87
CA SER A 302 20.17 -8.92 -7.55
C SER A 302 18.70 -8.81 -7.14
N TRP A 303 18.14 -7.60 -7.04
CA TRP A 303 16.77 -7.36 -6.60
C TRP A 303 15.87 -6.64 -7.61
N ILE A 304 16.38 -6.32 -8.80
CA ILE A 304 15.56 -5.81 -9.90
C ILE A 304 15.08 -7.01 -10.73
N PRO A 305 13.76 -7.21 -10.94
CA PRO A 305 13.28 -8.20 -11.88
C PRO A 305 13.93 -7.96 -13.25
N ILE A 306 14.50 -8.99 -13.86
CA ILE A 306 15.30 -8.98 -15.10
C ILE A 306 14.58 -8.34 -16.33
N HIS A 307 13.33 -7.92 -16.19
CA HIS A 307 12.58 -7.18 -17.22
C HIS A 307 12.67 -5.65 -17.13
N TRP A 308 13.47 -5.09 -16.21
CA TRP A 308 13.64 -3.63 -16.02
C TRP A 308 14.96 -3.06 -16.58
N VAL A 309 15.79 -3.87 -17.22
CA VAL A 309 17.01 -3.41 -17.91
C VAL A 309 16.89 -3.74 -19.39
N ALA A 310 16.13 -2.92 -20.13
CA ALA A 310 16.21 -2.87 -21.59
C ALA A 310 15.60 -1.56 -22.10
N LYS A 311 16.41 -0.49 -22.08
CA LYS A 311 16.55 0.51 -23.15
C LYS A 311 17.42 1.65 -22.62
N GLY A 312 18.63 1.79 -23.17
CA GLY A 312 19.47 2.95 -22.89
C GLY A 312 20.97 2.72 -22.98
N ALA A 313 21.45 1.95 -23.96
CA ALA A 313 22.87 1.97 -24.35
C ALA A 313 22.99 1.49 -25.80
N ASN A 314 22.76 2.40 -26.74
CA ASN A 314 23.21 2.28 -28.13
C ASN A 314 23.45 3.70 -28.65
N SER A 315 24.63 4.23 -28.35
CA SER A 315 25.31 5.25 -29.16
C SER A 315 26.66 5.58 -28.53
N PHE A 316 27.71 5.09 -29.22
CA PHE A 316 29.15 5.31 -29.05
C PHE A 316 29.86 4.59 -27.91
#